data_AF-A0A8S3GHC2-F1
#
_entry.id   AF-A0A8S3GHC2-F1
#
_cell.length_a   1.000
_cell.length_b   1.000
_cell.length_c   1.000
_cell.angle_alpha   90.00
_cell.angle_beta   90.00
_cell.angle_gamma   90.00
#
_symmetry.space_group_name_H-M   'P 1'
#
loop_
_entity.id
_entity.type
_entity.pdbx_description
1 polymer ?
#
loop_
_entity_poly.entity_id
_entity_poly.type
_entity_poly.pdbx_seq_one_letter_code
_entity_poly.pdbx_strand_id
1 'polypeptide(L)'
;DEFIVECPAVGEINKILIEHNNKGLSSGWFLDRILIEDTQDHRTYEFPCNRWLAKDEDDKQIARYLLPKGAMPAKKQLEDGTLTF
;
A
#
# COMPACT_ATOMS: atom_id res chain seq x y z
N ASP A 1 -9.63 -7.33 -8.57
CA ASP A 1 -9.67 -6.40 -9.71
C ASP A 1 -8.31 -6.25 -10.33
N GLU A 2 -8.25 -5.86 -11.60
CA GLU A 2 -7.03 -5.65 -12.39
C GLU A 2 -7.18 -4.36 -13.21
N PHE A 3 -6.12 -3.56 -13.26
CA PHE A 3 -6.12 -2.24 -13.90
C PHE A 3 -4.78 -1.99 -14.60
N ILE A 4 -4.81 -1.21 -15.68
CA ILE A 4 -3.61 -0.69 -16.35
C ILE A 4 -3.57 0.82 -16.10
N VAL A 5 -2.42 1.33 -15.66
CA VAL A 5 -2.20 2.75 -15.38
C VAL A 5 -1.01 3.23 -16.21
N GLU A 6 -1.27 4.18 -17.10
CA GLU A 6 -0.21 4.86 -17.84
C GLU A 6 0.32 6.04 -17.02
N CYS A 7 1.63 6.08 -16.80
CA CYS A 7 2.29 7.17 -16.09
C CYS A 7 3.76 7.33 -16.55
N PRO A 8 4.40 8.48 -16.28
CA PRO A 8 5.85 8.62 -16.44
C PRO A 8 6.61 7.64 -15.55
N ALA A 9 7.86 7.34 -15.91
CA ALA A 9 8.73 6.48 -15.09
C ALA A 9 8.86 7.04 -13.66
N VAL A 10 8.39 6.26 -12.69
CA VAL A 10 8.46 6.60 -11.25
C VAL A 10 9.72 6.05 -10.58
N GLY A 11 10.48 5.20 -11.27
CA GLY A 11 11.64 4.50 -10.73
C GLY A 11 11.22 3.37 -9.78
N GLU A 12 12.03 3.11 -8.75
CA GLU A 12 11.72 2.08 -7.76
C GLU A 12 10.51 2.48 -6.90
N ILE A 13 9.47 1.65 -6.93
CA ILE A 13 8.22 1.91 -6.19
C ILE A 13 8.41 1.53 -4.72
N ASN A 14 8.58 2.52 -3.85
CA ASN A 14 8.85 2.31 -2.42
C ASN A 14 7.60 2.42 -1.52
N LYS A 15 6.50 2.98 -2.02
CA LYS A 15 5.26 3.19 -1.27
C LYS A 15 4.09 3.40 -2.22
N ILE A 16 2.93 2.85 -1.87
CA ILE A 16 1.66 3.16 -2.54
C ILE A 16 0.61 3.63 -1.53
N LEU A 17 -0.37 4.39 -2.00
CA LEU A 17 -1.59 4.72 -1.26
C LEU A 17 -2.77 4.07 -1.98
N ILE A 18 -3.51 3.23 -1.28
CA ILE A 18 -4.79 2.68 -1.74
C ILE A 18 -5.92 3.34 -0.95
N GLU A 19 -6.99 3.74 -1.63
CA GLU A 19 -8.16 4.41 -1.03
C GLU A 19 -9.43 4.12 -1.85
N HIS A 20 -10.58 4.09 -1.17
CA HIS A 20 -11.90 4.13 -1.82
C HIS A 20 -12.76 5.28 -1.26
N ASN A 21 -13.76 5.72 -2.03
CA ASN A 21 -14.60 6.87 -1.68
C ASN A 21 -15.78 6.55 -0.73
N ASN A 22 -15.88 5.31 -0.24
CA ASN A 22 -16.95 4.83 0.66
C ASN A 22 -18.38 5.05 0.12
N LYS A 23 -18.58 5.09 -1.20
CA LYS A 23 -19.92 5.23 -1.81
C LYS A 23 -20.58 3.88 -2.01
N GLY A 24 -21.90 3.84 -1.84
CA GLY A 24 -22.74 2.65 -2.01
C GLY A 24 -22.94 1.86 -0.71
N LEU A 25 -23.84 0.88 -0.77
CA LEU A 25 -24.05 -0.09 0.31
C LEU A 25 -22.88 -1.08 0.32
N SER A 26 -22.44 -1.48 1.52
CA SER A 26 -21.34 -2.44 1.70
C SER A 26 -20.05 -2.05 0.95
N SER A 27 -19.65 -0.78 1.08
CA SER A 27 -18.50 -0.21 0.35
C SER A 27 -17.13 -0.60 0.89
N GLY A 28 -17.05 -1.42 1.95
CA GLY A 28 -15.81 -1.85 2.57
C GLY A 28 -15.08 -2.92 1.75
N TRP A 29 -13.75 -2.81 1.66
CA TRP A 29 -12.91 -3.73 0.89
C TRP A 29 -11.99 -4.50 1.83
N PHE A 30 -12.09 -5.83 1.83
CA PHE A 30 -11.00 -6.63 2.38
C PHE A 30 -9.89 -6.75 1.33
N LEU A 31 -8.75 -6.13 1.60
CA LEU A 31 -7.60 -6.14 0.69
C LEU A 31 -6.52 -7.09 1.21
N ASP A 32 -6.29 -8.21 0.52
CA ASP A 32 -5.15 -9.11 0.80
C ASP A 32 -3.83 -8.44 0.41
N ARG A 33 -3.63 -8.15 -0.88
CA ARG A 33 -2.41 -7.55 -1.43
C ARG A 33 -2.66 -6.81 -2.73
N ILE A 34 -1.73 -5.93 -3.10
CA ILE A 34 -1.63 -5.32 -4.43
C ILE A 34 -0.38 -5.87 -5.12
N LEU A 35 -0.53 -6.26 -6.39
CA LEU A 35 0.59 -6.61 -7.27
C LEU A 35 0.71 -5.53 -8.32
N ILE A 36 1.91 -4.96 -8.48
CA ILE A 36 2.21 -4.01 -9.54
C ILE A 36 3.29 -4.61 -10.42
N GLU A 37 2.99 -4.74 -11.72
CA GLU A 37 3.97 -5.10 -12.74
C GLU A 37 4.35 -3.83 -13.51
N ASP A 38 5.63 -3.44 -13.42
CA ASP A 38 6.21 -2.43 -14.29
C ASP A 38 6.54 -3.07 -15.63
N THR A 39 5.76 -2.72 -16.65
CA THR A 39 5.89 -3.28 -18.00
C THR A 39 7.12 -2.80 -18.75
N GLN A 40 7.75 -1.69 -18.32
CA GLN A 40 8.98 -1.17 -18.93
C GLN A 40 10.22 -1.80 -18.28
N ASP A 41 10.23 -1.89 -16.95
CA ASP A 41 11.39 -2.39 -16.19
C ASP A 41 11.33 -3.90 -15.89
N HIS A 42 10.25 -4.58 -16.29
CA HIS A 42 9.97 -6.00 -16.01
C HIS A 42 10.11 -6.35 -14.52
N ARG A 43 9.68 -5.42 -13.65
CA ARG A 43 9.72 -5.58 -12.19
C ARG A 43 8.32 -5.83 -11.64
N THR A 44 8.21 -6.76 -10.70
CA THR A 44 6.98 -7.00 -9.97
C THR A 44 7.16 -6.61 -8.50
N TYR A 45 6.22 -5.83 -7.98
CA TYR A 45 6.18 -5.41 -6.59
C TYR A 45 4.94 -6.01 -5.93
N GLU A 46 5.11 -6.58 -4.73
CA GLU A 46 4.02 -7.08 -3.89
C GLU A 46 3.83 -6.15 -2.69
N PHE A 47 2.62 -5.63 -2.48
CA PHE A 47 2.26 -4.78 -1.35
C PHE A 47 1.21 -5.50 -0.48
N PRO A 48 1.63 -6.24 0.57
CA PRO A 48 0.69 -6.93 1.45
C PRO A 48 -0.11 -5.93 2.30
N CYS A 49 -1.41 -6.16 2.47
CA CYS A 49 -2.31 -5.35 3.28
C CYS A 49 -3.01 -6.18 4.37
N ASN A 50 -3.69 -7.28 3.99
CA ASN A 50 -4.43 -8.20 4.86
C ASN A 50 -5.34 -7.50 5.89
N ARG A 51 -6.10 -6.48 5.44
CA ARG A 51 -6.98 -5.68 6.30
C ARG A 51 -8.20 -5.18 5.55
N TRP A 52 -9.24 -4.89 6.32
CA TRP A 52 -10.38 -4.13 5.87
C TRP A 52 -10.03 -2.65 5.67
N LEU A 53 -10.41 -2.13 4.51
CA LEU A 53 -10.54 -0.71 4.23
C LEU A 53 -12.03 -0.39 4.29
N ALA A 54 -12.52 -0.01 5.47
CA ALA A 54 -13.94 0.21 5.75
C ALA A 54 -14.09 1.12 6.97
N LYS A 55 -15.25 1.76 7.14
CA LYS A 55 -15.53 2.62 8.31
C LYS A 55 -16.03 1.86 9.55
N ASP A 56 -16.48 0.64 9.34
CA ASP A 56 -17.15 -0.22 10.32
C ASP A 56 -16.35 -1.49 10.67
N GLU A 57 -15.25 -1.76 9.97
CA GLU A 57 -14.36 -2.93 10.20
C GLU A 57 -12.91 -2.49 10.51
N ASP A 58 -12.14 -3.42 11.09
CA ASP A 58 -10.73 -3.23 11.54
C ASP A 58 -10.45 -1.88 12.21
N ASP A 59 -9.58 -1.06 11.61
CA ASP A 59 -9.12 0.22 12.16
C ASP A 59 -9.91 1.42 11.65
N LYS A 60 -11.05 1.16 10.97
CA LYS A 60 -12.00 2.16 10.50
C LYS A 60 -11.41 3.13 9.46
N GLN A 61 -10.32 2.75 8.81
CA GLN A 61 -9.66 3.53 7.77
C GLN A 61 -10.08 3.03 6.38
N ILE A 62 -10.33 3.97 5.48
CA ILE A 62 -10.67 3.69 4.07
C ILE A 62 -9.49 3.89 3.11
N ALA A 63 -8.35 4.31 3.66
CA ALA A 63 -7.12 4.60 2.93
C ALA A 63 -5.92 4.05 3.72
N ARG A 64 -4.89 3.56 3.01
CA ARG A 64 -3.67 3.05 3.65
C ARG A 64 -2.44 3.21 2.77
N TYR A 65 -1.35 3.65 3.39
CA TYR A 65 -0.02 3.54 2.80
C TYR A 65 0.52 2.12 2.98
N LEU A 66 0.98 1.51 1.89
CA LEU A 66 1.61 0.19 1.88
C LEU A 66 3.05 0.31 1.38
N LEU A 67 3.94 -0.48 1.97
CA LEU A 67 5.32 -0.64 1.54
C LEU A 67 5.46 -1.95 0.77
N PRO A 68 6.37 -2.05 -0.21
CA PRO A 68 6.60 -3.29 -0.92
C PRO A 68 7.17 -4.32 0.06
N LYS A 69 6.85 -5.58 -0.17
CA LYS A 69 7.36 -6.71 0.57
C LYS A 69 8.88 -6.72 0.50
N GLY A 70 9.52 -6.80 1.67
CA GLY A 70 10.98 -6.73 1.77
C GLY A 70 11.54 -5.30 1.86
N ALA A 71 10.70 -4.26 1.81
CA ALA A 71 11.14 -2.93 2.20
C ALA A 71 11.65 -2.96 3.64
N MET A 72 12.88 -2.48 3.84
CA MET A 72 13.33 -2.19 5.19
C MET A 72 12.53 -0.98 5.69
N PRO A 73 11.89 -1.06 6.87
CA PRO A 73 11.32 0.12 7.48
C PRO A 73 12.42 1.17 7.64
N ALA A 74 12.11 2.41 7.30
CA ALA A 74 13.05 3.51 7.46
C ALA A 74 13.46 3.57 8.93
N LYS A 75 14.75 3.39 9.22
CA LYS A 75 15.29 3.50 10.58
C LYS A 75 14.87 4.85 11.15
N LYS A 76 14.06 4.84 12.20
CA LYS A 76 13.81 6.04 13.00
C LYS A 76 14.82 6.05 14.13
N GLN A 77 15.65 7.08 14.15
CA GLN A 77 16.47 7.41 15.31
C GLN A 77 15.57 8.20 16.26
N LEU A 78 15.32 7.64 17.44
CA LEU A 78 14.66 8.34 18.54
C LEU A 78 15.60 9.42 19.11
N GLU A 79 15.05 10.41 19.82
CA GLU A 79 15.81 11.54 20.37
C GLU A 79 16.88 11.11 21.38
N ASP A 80 16.70 9.94 22.00
CA ASP A 80 17.64 9.29 22.90
C ASP A 80 18.76 8.51 22.17
N GLY A 81 18.78 8.55 20.83
CA GLY A 81 19.74 7.84 19.99
C GLY A 81 19.40 6.36 19.73
N THR A 82 18.28 5.86 20.25
CA THR A 82 17.85 4.49 20.01
C THR A 82 17.38 4.34 18.56
N LEU A 83 17.97 3.38 17.84
CA LEU A 83 17.49 3.00 16.51
C LEU A 83 16.33 2.02 16.65
N THR A 84 15.21 2.37 16.03
CA THR A 84 14.07 1.46 15.87
C THR A 84 13.96 1.06 14.40
N PHE A 85 13.61 -0.21 14.20
CA PHE A 85 13.22 -0.75 12.90
C PHE A 85 11.69 -0.79 12.87
#